data_AF-A0A1Z4ELZ6-F1
#
_entry.id   AF-A0A1Z4ELZ6-F1
#
_cell.length_a   1.000
_cell.length_b   1.000
_cell.length_c   1.000
_cell.angle_alpha   90.00
_cell.angle_beta   90.00
_cell.angle_gamma   90.00
#
_symmetry.space_group_name_H-M   'P 1'
#
loop_
_entity.id
_entity.type
_entity.pdbx_description
1 polymer ?
#
loop_
_entity_poly.entity_id
_entity_poly.type
_entity_poly.pdbx_seq_one_letter_code
_entity_poly.pdbx_strand_id
1 'polypeptide(L)'
;MHATNFGSLTVLLLASLAMIALAALMSLVNQVSGTPYIVGGDSPAGTDCSGLASWIANAATDRPVFGSRFNTGNEEAALLARGFQYGTAPNALVIGWNGGHTAVTLPDGTPVSSGERGGVHIGGAGAYQAGFTHHMFLPMPPEGDGGLLPPPPDAPPPLAPPPPPDAPPPPPEAPAILVGAPAPAPPPPPAPELPPPGDPGIPN
;
A
#
# COMPACT_ATOMS: atom_id res chain seq x y z
N MET A 1 -46.88 2.16 4.44
CA MET A 1 -45.89 2.80 3.55
C MET A 1 -44.54 2.16 3.88
N HIS A 2 -44.08 1.22 3.06
CA HIS A 2 -42.78 0.58 3.23
C HIS A 2 -41.70 1.56 2.77
N ALA A 3 -40.90 2.08 3.69
CA ALA A 3 -39.70 2.83 3.34
C ALA A 3 -38.67 1.83 2.78
N THR A 4 -38.49 1.83 1.46
CA THR A 4 -37.46 1.04 0.80
C THR A 4 -36.10 1.53 1.28
N ASN A 5 -35.34 0.64 1.92
CA ASN A 5 -34.13 0.96 2.65
C ASN A 5 -32.93 1.05 1.68
N PHE A 6 -32.89 2.10 0.86
CA PHE A 6 -31.88 2.28 -0.20
C PHE A 6 -30.43 2.25 0.34
N GLY A 7 -30.19 2.76 1.56
CA GLY A 7 -28.86 2.72 2.18
C GLY A 7 -28.40 1.30 2.52
N SER A 8 -29.30 0.45 3.00
CA SER A 8 -28.98 -0.96 3.30
C SER A 8 -28.70 -1.76 2.03
N LEU A 9 -29.47 -1.50 0.96
CA LEU A 9 -29.28 -2.19 -0.32
C LEU A 9 -27.94 -1.81 -0.98
N THR A 10 -27.52 -0.54 -0.92
CA THR A 10 -26.24 -0.07 -1.47
C THR A 10 -25.04 -0.61 -0.67
N VAL A 11 -25.12 -0.65 0.66
CA VAL A 11 -24.07 -1.23 1.51
C VAL A 11 -23.92 -2.74 1.26
N LEU A 12 -25.03 -3.48 1.17
CA LEU A 12 -24.99 -4.91 0.82
C LEU A 12 -24.39 -5.14 -0.57
N LEU A 13 -24.71 -4.29 -1.56
CA LEU A 13 -24.19 -4.43 -2.92
C LEU A 13 -22.68 -4.20 -2.98
N LEU A 14 -22.19 -3.16 -2.29
CA LEU A 14 -20.75 -2.85 -2.20
C LEU A 14 -19.98 -3.96 -1.48
N ALA A 15 -20.49 -4.44 -0.34
CA ALA A 15 -19.90 -5.56 0.38
C ALA A 15 -19.90 -6.87 -0.45
N SER A 16 -20.98 -7.13 -1.20
CA SER A 16 -21.05 -8.29 -2.09
C SER A 16 -20.06 -8.20 -3.23
N LEU A 17 -19.89 -7.01 -3.85
CA LEU A 17 -18.88 -6.80 -4.89
C LEU A 17 -17.46 -7.01 -4.35
N ALA A 18 -17.19 -6.53 -3.15
CA ALA A 18 -15.90 -6.68 -2.48
C ALA A 18 -15.52 -8.16 -2.28
N MET A 19 -16.46 -8.93 -1.73
CA MET A 19 -16.29 -10.37 -1.51
C MET A 19 -16.07 -11.11 -2.83
N ILE A 20 -16.79 -10.73 -3.90
CA ILE A 20 -16.62 -11.34 -5.22
C ILE A 20 -15.22 -11.04 -5.78
N ALA A 21 -14.72 -9.81 -5.62
CA ALA A 21 -13.41 -9.42 -6.09
C ALA A 21 -12.28 -10.16 -5.35
N LEU A 22 -12.34 -10.26 -4.02
CA LEU A 22 -11.35 -11.03 -3.26
C LEU A 22 -11.43 -12.53 -3.59
N ALA A 23 -12.64 -13.09 -3.65
CA ALA A 23 -12.82 -14.50 -4.01
C ALA A 23 -12.28 -14.81 -5.42
N ALA A 24 -12.46 -13.91 -6.38
CA ALA A 24 -11.90 -14.06 -7.72
C ALA A 24 -10.36 -14.04 -7.71
N LEU A 25 -9.74 -13.13 -6.96
CA LEU A 25 -8.28 -13.08 -6.80
C LEU A 25 -7.74 -14.34 -6.12
N MET A 26 -8.39 -14.79 -5.05
CA MET A 26 -8.02 -16.01 -4.35
C MET A 26 -8.19 -17.24 -5.26
N SER A 27 -9.28 -17.31 -6.02
CA SER A 27 -9.50 -18.38 -7.00
C SER A 27 -8.40 -18.40 -8.07
N LEU A 28 -8.04 -17.24 -8.62
CA LEU A 28 -6.94 -17.11 -9.57
C LEU A 28 -5.63 -17.60 -8.97
N VAL A 29 -5.24 -17.10 -7.79
CA VAL A 29 -3.99 -17.47 -7.13
C VAL A 29 -3.93 -18.96 -6.83
N ASN A 30 -5.02 -19.54 -6.33
CA ASN A 30 -5.09 -20.98 -6.11
C ASN A 30 -4.98 -21.78 -7.41
N GLN A 31 -5.56 -21.29 -8.51
CA GLN A 31 -5.47 -21.93 -9.83
C GLN A 31 -4.07 -21.89 -10.42
N VAL A 32 -3.32 -20.80 -10.23
CA VAL A 32 -1.97 -20.65 -10.78
C VAL A 32 -0.86 -21.09 -9.82
N SER A 33 -1.21 -21.51 -8.60
CA SER A 33 -0.24 -22.03 -7.64
C SER A 33 0.46 -23.27 -8.20
N GLY A 34 1.80 -23.28 -8.14
CA GLY A 34 2.64 -24.33 -8.74
C GLY A 34 2.99 -24.11 -10.20
N THR A 35 2.48 -23.06 -10.86
CA THR A 35 2.92 -22.68 -12.22
C THR A 35 4.44 -22.41 -12.24
N PRO A 36 5.21 -22.98 -13.18
CA PRO A 36 6.67 -22.84 -13.21
C PRO A 36 7.16 -21.40 -13.41
N TYR A 37 8.35 -21.10 -12.90
CA TYR A 37 9.02 -19.83 -13.18
C TYR A 37 9.58 -19.80 -14.60
N ILE A 38 9.09 -18.87 -15.42
CA ILE A 38 9.59 -18.61 -16.78
C ILE A 38 9.81 -17.12 -16.94
N VAL A 39 11.06 -16.71 -17.19
CA VAL A 39 11.41 -15.31 -17.46
C VAL A 39 10.62 -14.79 -18.65
N GLY A 40 9.90 -13.68 -18.47
CA GLY A 40 9.02 -13.10 -19.47
C GLY A 40 7.72 -13.87 -19.72
N GLY A 41 7.43 -14.91 -18.92
CA GLY A 41 6.23 -15.72 -19.07
C GLY A 41 4.96 -14.92 -18.80
N ASP A 42 3.93 -15.15 -19.62
CA ASP A 42 2.61 -14.51 -19.53
C ASP A 42 1.53 -15.49 -20.00
N SER A 43 1.59 -16.71 -19.50
CA SER A 43 0.62 -17.77 -19.83
C SER A 43 0.50 -18.78 -18.68
N PRO A 44 -0.53 -19.64 -18.68
CA PRO A 44 -0.64 -20.74 -17.72
C PRO A 44 0.57 -21.70 -17.69
N ALA A 45 1.39 -21.73 -18.76
CA ALA A 45 2.58 -22.58 -18.84
C ALA A 45 3.75 -22.08 -17.96
N GLY A 46 3.74 -20.81 -17.55
CA GLY A 46 4.80 -20.25 -16.71
C GLY A 46 4.79 -18.73 -16.65
N THR A 47 5.36 -18.19 -15.57
CA THR A 47 5.43 -16.75 -15.30
C THR A 47 6.63 -16.38 -14.44
N ASP A 48 7.13 -15.16 -14.59
CA ASP A 48 8.13 -14.60 -13.68
C ASP A 48 7.46 -13.83 -12.54
N CYS A 49 8.27 -13.23 -11.66
CA CYS A 49 7.78 -12.42 -10.53
C CYS A 49 6.83 -11.31 -11.02
N SER A 50 7.25 -10.57 -12.03
CA SER A 50 6.49 -9.45 -12.60
C SER A 50 5.28 -9.86 -13.43
N GLY A 51 5.33 -11.02 -14.09
CA GLY A 51 4.21 -11.59 -14.82
C GLY A 51 3.09 -11.96 -13.85
N LEU A 52 3.42 -12.62 -12.73
CA LEU A 52 2.43 -12.92 -11.69
C LEU A 52 1.82 -11.63 -11.10
N ALA A 53 2.64 -10.64 -10.76
CA ALA A 53 2.15 -9.35 -10.29
C ALA A 53 1.21 -8.69 -11.32
N SER A 54 1.53 -8.80 -12.61
CA SER A 54 0.70 -8.30 -13.70
C SER A 54 -0.66 -8.99 -13.76
N TRP A 55 -0.69 -10.32 -13.63
CA TRP A 55 -1.93 -11.10 -13.66
C TRP A 55 -2.87 -10.68 -12.54
N ILE A 56 -2.34 -10.55 -11.32
CA ILE A 56 -3.11 -10.17 -10.15
C ILE A 56 -3.59 -8.72 -10.28
N ALA A 57 -2.73 -7.79 -10.69
CA ALA A 57 -3.10 -6.40 -10.92
C ALA A 57 -4.14 -6.24 -12.05
N ASN A 58 -4.04 -7.04 -13.11
CA ASN A 58 -5.02 -7.06 -14.19
C ASN A 58 -6.38 -7.58 -13.70
N ALA A 59 -6.39 -8.72 -13.01
CA ALA A 59 -7.60 -9.31 -12.45
C ALA A 59 -8.30 -8.36 -11.46
N ALA A 60 -7.53 -7.68 -10.61
CA ALA A 60 -8.06 -6.72 -9.63
C ALA A 60 -8.65 -5.45 -10.25
N THR A 61 -8.38 -5.21 -11.54
CA THR A 61 -8.79 -3.99 -12.25
C THR A 61 -9.64 -4.29 -13.48
N ASP A 62 -10.30 -5.46 -13.48
CA ASP A 62 -11.21 -5.94 -14.52
C ASP A 62 -10.57 -5.99 -15.92
N ARG A 63 -9.27 -6.28 -15.99
CA ARG A 63 -8.52 -6.46 -17.23
C ARG A 63 -8.32 -7.94 -17.52
N PRO A 64 -8.12 -8.33 -18.80
CA PRO A 64 -7.65 -9.67 -19.14
C PRO A 64 -6.38 -10.01 -18.35
N VAL A 65 -6.37 -11.18 -17.72
CA VAL A 65 -5.25 -11.64 -16.88
C VAL A 65 -3.93 -11.62 -17.67
N PHE A 66 -3.97 -12.16 -18.88
CA PHE A 66 -2.83 -12.25 -19.80
C PHE A 66 -2.84 -11.15 -20.86
N GLY A 67 -1.68 -10.89 -21.48
CA GLY A 67 -1.54 -10.03 -22.66
C GLY A 67 -1.33 -8.55 -22.35
N SER A 68 -1.45 -8.15 -21.08
CA SER A 68 -1.12 -6.80 -20.60
C SER A 68 -0.13 -6.87 -19.43
N ARG A 69 1.01 -7.53 -19.66
CA ARG A 69 2.07 -7.65 -18.65
C ARG A 69 2.90 -6.36 -18.49
N PHE A 70 3.50 -6.22 -17.32
CA PHE A 70 4.56 -5.27 -17.02
C PHE A 70 5.79 -5.99 -16.45
N ASN A 71 6.87 -5.24 -16.20
CA ASN A 71 8.10 -5.68 -15.54
C ASN A 71 8.55 -4.63 -14.51
N THR A 72 9.49 -4.96 -13.63
CA THR A 72 9.96 -4.05 -12.57
C THR A 72 10.45 -2.69 -13.07
N GLY A 73 10.92 -2.61 -14.33
CA GLY A 73 11.37 -1.35 -14.96
C GLY A 73 10.24 -0.40 -15.37
N ASN A 74 9.00 -0.89 -15.54
CA ASN A 74 7.83 -0.07 -15.86
C ASN A 74 6.63 -0.29 -14.91
N GLU A 75 6.83 -1.06 -13.85
CA GLU A 75 5.80 -1.48 -12.90
C GLU A 75 5.06 -0.29 -12.29
N GLU A 76 5.79 0.75 -11.86
CA GLU A 76 5.19 1.96 -11.30
C GLU A 76 4.13 2.59 -12.23
N ALA A 77 4.52 2.89 -13.48
CA ALA A 77 3.62 3.50 -14.45
C ALA A 77 2.45 2.57 -14.81
N ALA A 78 2.71 1.25 -14.87
CA ALA A 78 1.69 0.26 -15.16
C ALA A 78 0.66 0.14 -14.03
N LEU A 79 1.08 0.19 -12.77
CA LEU A 79 0.21 0.15 -11.60
C LEU A 79 -0.59 1.45 -11.46
N LEU A 80 0.01 2.61 -11.69
CA LEU A 80 -0.72 3.89 -11.74
C LEU A 80 -1.84 3.88 -12.80
N ALA A 81 -1.57 3.36 -14.00
CA ALA A 81 -2.58 3.21 -15.06
C ALA A 81 -3.71 2.22 -14.71
N ARG A 82 -3.50 1.43 -13.66
CA ARG A 82 -4.46 0.48 -13.07
C ARG A 82 -5.14 1.05 -11.81
N GLY A 83 -4.87 2.31 -11.45
CA GLY A 83 -5.51 2.96 -10.30
C GLY A 83 -4.87 2.64 -8.95
N PHE A 84 -3.69 2.00 -8.95
CA PHE A 84 -2.92 1.84 -7.72
C PHE A 84 -2.41 3.19 -7.22
N GLN A 85 -2.25 3.28 -5.91
CA GLN A 85 -1.74 4.43 -5.17
C GLN A 85 -0.39 4.10 -4.54
N TYR A 86 0.46 5.09 -4.32
CA TYR A 86 1.76 4.89 -3.66
C TYR A 86 1.61 4.48 -2.19
N GLY A 87 2.49 3.60 -1.74
CA GLY A 87 2.56 3.11 -0.37
C GLY A 87 1.83 1.80 -0.15
N THR A 88 1.32 1.61 1.06
CA THR A 88 0.63 0.40 1.51
C THR A 88 -0.60 0.79 2.30
N ALA A 89 -1.64 -0.04 2.25
CA ALA A 89 -2.84 0.15 3.07
C ALA A 89 -3.30 -1.20 3.65
N PRO A 90 -3.94 -1.19 4.84
CA PRO A 90 -4.60 -2.39 5.35
C PRO A 90 -5.75 -2.80 4.43
N ASN A 91 -6.04 -4.10 4.40
CA ASN A 91 -7.15 -4.68 3.63
C ASN A 91 -7.11 -4.34 2.13
N ALA A 92 -5.92 -4.05 1.59
CA ALA A 92 -5.71 -3.66 0.20
C ALA A 92 -4.86 -4.71 -0.52
N LEU A 93 -4.97 -4.74 -1.84
CA LEU A 93 -4.01 -5.46 -2.67
C LEU A 93 -2.72 -4.64 -2.70
N VAL A 94 -1.63 -5.17 -2.16
CA VAL A 94 -0.33 -4.48 -2.09
C VAL A 94 0.68 -5.18 -2.99
N ILE A 95 1.44 -4.41 -3.75
CA ILE A 95 2.54 -4.88 -4.58
C ILE A 95 3.80 -4.13 -4.16
N GLY A 96 4.84 -4.89 -3.81
CA GLY A 96 6.15 -4.36 -3.43
C GLY A 96 7.19 -4.83 -4.43
N TRP A 97 8.12 -3.95 -4.80
CA TRP A 97 9.18 -4.29 -5.75
C TRP A 97 10.48 -3.51 -5.55
N ASN A 98 11.54 -3.99 -6.20
CA ASN A 98 12.80 -3.29 -6.43
C ASN A 98 13.26 -3.49 -7.88
N GLY A 99 14.51 -3.17 -8.20
CA GLY A 99 15.03 -3.26 -9.57
C GLY A 99 14.98 -4.64 -10.23
N GLY A 100 14.84 -5.74 -9.47
CA GLY A 100 14.92 -7.11 -10.01
C GLY A 100 13.85 -8.08 -9.52
N HIS A 101 13.01 -7.70 -8.57
CA HIS A 101 12.02 -8.59 -8.00
C HIS A 101 10.77 -7.83 -7.53
N THR A 102 9.62 -8.50 -7.62
CA THR A 102 8.31 -8.00 -7.18
C THR A 102 7.50 -9.15 -6.59
N ALA A 103 6.69 -8.86 -5.58
CA ALA A 103 5.75 -9.81 -5.00
C ALA A 103 4.51 -9.10 -4.47
N VAL A 104 3.47 -9.89 -4.21
CA VAL A 104 2.13 -9.40 -3.95
C VAL A 104 1.67 -9.85 -2.56
N THR A 105 0.89 -9.00 -1.89
CA THR A 105 0.09 -9.37 -0.72
C THR A 105 -1.37 -9.05 -1.01
N LEU A 106 -2.22 -10.07 -0.93
CA LEU A 106 -3.65 -9.94 -1.16
C LEU A 106 -4.34 -9.16 -0.01
N PRO A 107 -5.59 -8.69 -0.23
CA PRO A 107 -6.34 -7.92 0.79
C PRO A 107 -6.50 -8.61 2.14
N ASP A 108 -6.57 -9.95 2.18
CA ASP A 108 -6.63 -10.75 3.41
C ASP A 108 -5.26 -10.90 4.12
N GLY A 109 -4.21 -10.31 3.56
CA GLY A 109 -2.84 -10.45 4.03
C GLY A 109 -2.10 -11.65 3.44
N THR A 110 -2.72 -12.46 2.58
CA THR A 110 -2.08 -13.64 1.99
C THR A 110 -0.93 -13.22 1.06
N PRO A 111 0.32 -13.63 1.34
CA PRO A 111 1.46 -13.33 0.49
C PRO A 111 1.52 -14.29 -0.71
N VAL A 112 1.82 -13.75 -1.89
CA VAL A 112 1.87 -14.49 -3.15
C VAL A 112 3.05 -14.01 -3.98
N SER A 113 3.83 -14.95 -4.53
CA SER A 113 5.04 -14.61 -5.28
C SER A 113 5.40 -15.67 -6.32
N SER A 114 6.25 -15.30 -7.29
CA SER A 114 6.83 -16.22 -8.28
C SER A 114 8.34 -16.05 -8.33
N GLY A 115 9.07 -17.15 -8.15
CA GLY A 115 10.53 -17.22 -8.30
C GLY A 115 11.28 -17.69 -7.06
N GLU A 116 10.85 -17.31 -5.87
CA GLU A 116 11.51 -17.65 -4.60
C GLU A 116 11.50 -19.16 -4.31
N ARG A 117 10.57 -19.89 -4.94
CA ARG A 117 10.49 -21.36 -4.92
C ARG A 117 10.44 -21.99 -6.31
N GLY A 118 10.93 -21.30 -7.33
CA GLY A 118 10.96 -21.82 -8.71
C GLY A 118 9.62 -21.75 -9.47
N GLY A 119 8.66 -20.98 -8.95
CA GLY A 119 7.36 -20.76 -9.58
C GLY A 119 6.40 -20.01 -8.66
N VAL A 120 5.15 -19.93 -9.08
CA VAL A 120 4.07 -19.29 -8.34
C VAL A 120 3.79 -20.08 -7.07
N HIS A 121 3.75 -19.40 -5.93
CA HIS A 121 3.40 -20.00 -4.67
C HIS A 121 2.77 -19.00 -3.71
N ILE A 122 1.99 -19.53 -2.77
CA ILE A 122 1.45 -18.82 -1.63
C ILE A 122 2.43 -18.95 -0.46
N GLY A 123 2.71 -17.86 0.25
CA GLY A 123 3.62 -17.83 1.39
C GLY A 123 4.79 -16.85 1.21
N GLY A 124 5.65 -16.78 2.23
CA GLY A 124 6.76 -15.81 2.28
C GLY A 124 6.32 -14.45 2.84
N ALA A 125 7.08 -13.40 2.52
CA ALA A 125 6.78 -12.05 3.01
C ALA A 125 5.90 -11.22 2.04
N GLY A 126 5.60 -11.74 0.84
CA GLY A 126 4.79 -11.06 -0.16
C GLY A 126 5.34 -9.68 -0.50
N ALA A 127 4.47 -8.67 -0.58
CA ALA A 127 4.85 -7.29 -0.84
C ALA A 127 5.70 -6.64 0.26
N TYR A 128 5.92 -7.27 1.42
CA TYR A 128 6.65 -6.71 2.55
C TYR A 128 8.05 -7.31 2.73
N GLN A 129 8.64 -7.83 1.66
CA GLN A 129 10.05 -8.25 1.69
C GLN A 129 10.96 -7.06 2.01
N ALA A 130 11.90 -7.24 2.94
CA ALA A 130 12.77 -6.16 3.42
C ALA A 130 13.62 -5.47 2.33
N GLY A 131 13.83 -6.12 1.18
CA GLY A 131 14.59 -5.57 0.05
C GLY A 131 13.76 -4.76 -0.95
N PHE A 132 12.45 -4.62 -0.77
CA PHE A 132 11.61 -3.80 -1.64
C PHE A 132 11.69 -2.33 -1.26
N THR A 133 11.97 -1.50 -2.27
CA THR A 133 12.14 -0.06 -2.13
C THR A 133 10.92 0.72 -2.62
N HIS A 134 10.00 0.06 -3.33
CA HIS A 134 8.78 0.64 -3.84
C HIS A 134 7.59 -0.21 -3.41
N HIS A 135 6.48 0.47 -3.11
CA HIS A 135 5.23 -0.17 -2.76
C HIS A 135 4.08 0.64 -3.37
N MET A 136 3.09 -0.07 -3.89
CA MET A 136 1.83 0.50 -4.30
C MET A 136 0.68 -0.40 -3.89
N PHE A 137 -0.48 0.19 -3.64
CA PHE A 137 -1.67 -0.54 -3.24
C PHE A 137 -2.88 -0.16 -4.08
N LEU A 138 -3.78 -1.12 -4.27
CA LEU A 138 -5.11 -0.89 -4.78
C LEU A 138 -6.09 -1.08 -3.62
N PRO A 139 -6.84 -0.03 -3.21
CA PRO A 139 -7.88 -0.18 -2.20
C PRO A 139 -8.90 -1.22 -2.66
N MET A 140 -9.10 -2.25 -1.85
CA MET A 140 -10.18 -3.21 -2.02
C MET A 140 -11.19 -2.95 -0.91
N PRO A 141 -12.51 -3.00 -1.18
CA PRO A 141 -13.46 -2.78 -0.10
C PRO A 141 -13.29 -3.93 0.91
N PRO A 142 -13.28 -3.63 2.22
CA PRO A 142 -13.10 -4.66 3.24
C PRO A 142 -14.25 -5.66 3.19
N GLU A 143 -13.93 -6.94 3.39
CA GLU A 143 -14.94 -7.96 3.65
C GLU A 143 -15.58 -7.67 5.01
N GLY A 144 -16.68 -6.91 4.98
CA GLY A 144 -17.64 -6.88 6.07
C GLY A 144 -17.12 -6.40 7.43
N ASP A 145 -16.58 -5.19 7.51
CA ASP A 145 -16.77 -4.37 8.71
C ASP A 145 -17.79 -3.27 8.37
N GLY A 146 -18.98 -3.40 8.93
CA GLY A 146 -20.04 -2.41 8.78
C GLY A 146 -19.61 -1.06 9.34
N GLY A 147 -19.40 -0.08 8.46
CA GLY A 147 -19.06 1.30 8.81
C GLY A 147 -17.56 1.46 9.03
N LEU A 148 -16.86 2.37 8.36
CA LEU A 148 -17.04 3.80 8.54
C LEU A 148 -16.81 4.53 7.21
N LEU A 149 -17.91 4.98 6.59
CA LEU A 149 -17.82 6.20 5.78
C LEU A 149 -17.35 7.34 6.71
N PRO A 150 -16.53 8.28 6.23
CA PRO A 150 -16.23 9.48 7.01
C PRO A 150 -17.57 10.15 7.39
N PRO A 151 -17.77 10.54 8.67
CA PRO A 151 -19.04 11.11 9.09
C PRO A 151 -19.33 12.38 8.28
N PRO A 152 -20.59 12.64 7.90
CA PRO A 152 -20.95 13.90 7.26
C PRO A 152 -20.54 15.07 8.17
N PRO A 153 -20.13 16.21 7.59
CA PRO A 153 -19.47 17.32 8.30
C PRO A 153 -20.28 17.94 9.45
N ASP A 154 -21.57 17.62 9.56
CA ASP A 154 -22.48 18.18 10.58
C ASP A 154 -22.92 17.14 11.64
N ALA A 155 -22.27 15.98 11.74
CA ALA A 155 -22.54 15.04 12.83
C ALA A 155 -21.91 15.56 14.15
N PRO A 156 -22.69 15.66 15.26
CA PRO A 156 -22.09 15.96 16.56
C PRO A 156 -21.08 14.85 16.92
N PRO A 157 -19.95 15.20 17.56
CA PRO A 157 -18.90 14.23 17.82
C PRO A 157 -19.47 13.05 18.62
N PRO A 158 -19.07 11.81 18.30
CA PRO A 158 -19.50 10.66 19.06
C PRO A 158 -19.07 10.82 20.52
N LEU A 159 -20.02 10.64 21.42
CA LEU A 159 -19.77 10.61 22.87
C LEU A 159 -18.68 9.58 23.14
N ALA A 160 -17.62 10.02 23.82
CA ALA A 160 -16.53 9.14 24.22
C ALA A 160 -17.09 7.94 25.00
N PRO A 161 -16.58 6.72 24.77
CA PRO A 161 -16.98 5.56 25.56
C PRO A 161 -16.72 5.83 27.05
N PRO A 162 -17.60 5.35 27.95
CA PRO A 162 -17.42 5.57 29.38
C PRO A 162 -16.07 4.96 29.82
N PRO A 163 -15.32 5.64 30.71
CA PRO A 163 -14.06 5.12 31.19
C PRO A 163 -14.29 3.79 31.94
N PRO A 164 -13.32 2.87 31.91
CA PRO A 164 -13.38 1.66 32.70
C PRO A 164 -13.51 2.01 34.20
N PRO A 165 -14.23 1.18 34.99
CA PRO A 165 -14.66 1.52 36.36
C PRO A 165 -13.53 1.88 37.36
N ASP A 166 -12.27 1.62 37.02
CA ASP A 166 -11.11 1.85 37.88
C ASP A 166 -10.05 2.78 37.26
N ALA A 167 -10.41 3.63 36.28
CA ALA A 167 -9.49 4.64 35.77
C ALA A 167 -9.28 5.77 36.80
N PRO A 168 -8.03 6.12 37.17
CA PRO A 168 -7.78 7.33 37.95
C PRO A 168 -8.28 8.56 37.19
N PRO A 169 -8.77 9.61 37.90
CA PRO A 169 -9.32 10.80 37.25
C PRO A 169 -8.27 11.44 36.33
N PRO A 170 -8.68 11.93 35.14
CA PRO A 170 -7.77 12.60 34.23
C PRO A 170 -7.16 13.84 34.90
N PRO A 171 -5.89 14.16 34.63
CA PRO A 171 -5.29 15.40 35.10
C PRO A 171 -6.05 16.59 34.50
N PRO A 172 -6.19 17.72 35.24
CA PRO A 172 -6.86 18.90 34.72
C PRO A 172 -6.15 19.41 33.44
N GLU A 173 -6.94 19.64 32.39
CA GLU A 173 -6.46 20.11 31.09
C GLU A 173 -5.76 21.46 31.25
N ALA A 174 -4.46 21.50 30.92
CA ALA A 174 -3.74 22.75 30.75
C ALA A 174 -4.22 23.44 29.47
N PRO A 175 -4.42 24.77 29.45
CA PRO A 175 -4.93 25.47 28.29
C PRO A 175 -3.99 25.30 27.09
N ALA A 176 -4.58 25.00 25.92
CA ALA A 176 -3.91 24.87 24.65
C ALA A 176 -3.11 26.14 24.33
N ILE A 177 -1.78 26.01 24.26
CA ILE A 177 -0.90 27.08 23.79
C ILE A 177 -1.02 27.14 22.27
N LEU A 178 -1.52 28.26 21.76
CA LEU A 178 -1.54 28.60 20.35
C LEU A 178 -0.08 28.68 19.83
N VAL A 179 0.43 27.62 19.21
CA VAL A 179 1.73 27.67 18.51
C VAL A 179 1.53 28.33 17.15
N GLY A 180 1.42 29.64 17.17
CA GLY A 180 1.63 30.52 16.02
C GLY A 180 2.96 31.24 16.19
N ALA A 181 4.06 30.57 15.88
CA ALA A 181 5.37 31.22 15.77
C ALA A 181 6.03 30.75 14.46
N PRO A 182 6.49 31.67 13.58
CA PRO A 182 7.24 31.28 12.39
C PRO A 182 8.56 30.62 12.81
N ALA A 183 8.96 29.59 12.06
CA ALA A 183 10.24 28.92 12.24
C ALA A 183 11.40 29.94 12.19
N PRO A 184 12.46 29.80 13.03
CA PRO A 184 13.65 30.63 12.92
C PRO A 184 14.31 30.45 11.55
N ALA A 185 14.78 31.54 10.96
CA ALA A 185 15.55 31.48 9.71
C ALA A 185 16.82 30.63 9.89
N PRO A 186 17.26 29.89 8.86
CA PRO A 186 18.51 29.13 8.92
C PRO A 186 19.71 30.08 9.15
N PRO A 187 20.77 29.61 9.82
CA PRO A 187 21.96 30.42 10.05
C PRO A 187 22.62 30.82 8.72
N PRO A 188 23.29 31.99 8.67
CA PRO A 188 24.02 32.40 7.48
C PRO A 188 25.13 31.38 7.15
N PRO A 189 25.49 31.21 5.87
CA PRO A 189 26.59 30.34 5.48
C PRO A 189 27.90 30.80 6.14
N PRO A 190 28.83 29.87 6.44
CA PRO A 190 30.11 30.21 7.02
C PRO A 190 30.88 31.17 6.12
N ALA A 191 31.59 32.12 6.74
CA ALA A 191 32.47 33.04 6.04
C ALA A 191 33.58 32.25 5.30
N PRO A 192 34.08 32.75 4.16
CA PRO A 192 35.22 32.15 3.49
C PRO A 192 36.41 32.06 4.43
N GLU A 193 36.97 30.86 4.57
CA GLU A 193 38.22 30.62 5.30
C GLU A 193 39.30 31.54 4.73
N LEU A 194 39.89 32.40 5.55
CA LEU A 194 41.05 33.18 5.14
C LEU A 194 42.22 32.22 4.91
N PRO A 195 42.97 32.36 3.79
CA PRO A 195 44.15 31.54 3.58
C PRO A 195 45.13 31.75 4.76
N PRO A 196 45.82 30.70 5.20
CA PRO A 196 46.80 30.83 6.28
C PRO A 196 47.85 31.88 5.89
N PRO A 197 48.30 32.71 6.85
CA PRO A 197 49.37 33.67 6.59
C PRO A 197 50.58 32.92 6.03
N GLY A 198 51.02 33.34 4.84
CA GLY A 198 52.18 32.75 4.17
C GLY A 198 53.41 32.85 5.06
N ASP A 199 54.14 31.74 5.18
CA ASP A 199 55.41 31.69 5.89
C ASP A 199 56.38 32.72 5.31
N PRO A 200 56.97 33.62 6.13
CA PRO A 200 58.04 34.48 5.68
C PRO A 200 59.24 33.63 5.26
N GLY A 201 59.56 33.68 3.97
CA GLY A 201 60.65 32.91 3.37
C GLY A 201 61.97 33.04 4.14
N ILE A 202 62.62 31.91 4.35
CA ILE A 202 64.04 31.86 4.71
C ILE A 202 64.83 31.88 3.40
N PRO A 203 65.66 32.91 3.15
CA PRO A 203 66.51 32.96 1.97
C PRO A 203 67.78 32.12 2.15
N ASN A 204 68.07 31.41 1.06
CA ASN A 204 69.31 30.76 0.59
C ASN A 204 69.71 29.40 1.21
#